data_AF-A0A1T3BHS9-F1
#
_entry.id   AF-A0A1T3BHS9-F1
#
_cell.length_a   1.000
_cell.length_b   1.000
_cell.length_c   1.000
_cell.angle_alpha   90.00
_cell.angle_beta   90.00
_cell.angle_gamma   90.00
#
_symmetry.space_group_name_H-M   'P 1'
#
loop_
_entity.id
_entity.type
_entity.pdbx_description
1 polymer ?
#
loop_
_entity_poly.entity_id
_entity_poly.type
_entity_poly.pdbx_seq_one_letter_code
_entity_poly.pdbx_strand_id
1 'polypeptide(L)'
;MKKIIMTTLLLCTGFIIAGCEKTYSVEEFKKNKELRRKYSFKCLAGESSKNCEAALKAIKEIDNENMKKAQEKTEKQLEENRKKQEERRKNQQRQELRNE
;
A
#
# COMPACT_ATOMS: atom_id res chain seq x y z
N MET A 1 48.64 -16.99 -25.61
CA MET A 1 48.35 -17.09 -24.16
C MET A 1 47.90 -15.78 -23.48
N LYS A 2 48.21 -14.57 -23.99
CA LYS A 2 47.66 -13.31 -23.41
C LYS A 2 46.17 -13.04 -23.74
N LYS A 3 45.70 -13.49 -24.92
CA LYS A 3 44.33 -13.25 -25.40
C LYS A 3 43.23 -14.00 -24.61
N ILE A 4 43.57 -15.16 -24.05
CA ILE A 4 42.63 -15.98 -23.26
C ILE A 4 42.40 -15.35 -21.87
N ILE A 5 43.45 -14.78 -21.26
CA ILE A 5 43.37 -14.14 -19.94
C ILE A 5 42.47 -12.89 -19.98
N MET A 6 42.54 -12.11 -21.07
CA MET A 6 41.71 -10.90 -21.23
C MET A 6 40.23 -11.21 -21.44
N THR A 7 39.89 -12.31 -22.10
CA THR A 7 38.49 -12.72 -22.32
C THR A 7 37.87 -13.28 -21.05
N THR A 8 38.62 -14.02 -20.24
CA THR A 8 38.17 -14.44 -18.90
C THR A 8 37.96 -13.27 -17.94
N LEU A 9 38.78 -12.21 -18.01
CA LEU A 9 38.63 -11.05 -17.12
C LEU A 9 37.36 -10.24 -17.43
N LEU A 10 37.01 -10.10 -18.71
CA LEU A 10 35.79 -9.42 -19.18
C LEU A 10 34.51 -10.20 -18.87
N LEU A 11 34.58 -11.54 -18.88
CA LEU A 11 33.46 -12.40 -18.49
C LEU A 11 33.18 -12.32 -16.98
N CYS A 12 34.22 -12.16 -16.15
CA CYS A 12 34.06 -12.00 -14.70
C CYS A 12 33.37 -10.67 -14.32
N THR A 13 33.64 -9.56 -15.02
CA THR A 13 32.93 -8.29 -14.78
C THR A 13 31.47 -8.31 -15.24
N GLY A 14 31.14 -9.12 -16.26
CA GLY A 14 29.75 -9.35 -16.70
C GLY A 14 28.96 -10.27 -15.77
N PHE A 15 29.61 -11.26 -15.14
CA PHE A 15 28.96 -12.22 -14.23
C PHE A 15 28.54 -11.63 -12.87
N ILE A 16 29.13 -10.52 -12.45
CA ILE A 16 28.77 -9.85 -11.18
C ILE A 16 27.35 -9.25 -11.24
N ILE A 17 26.80 -9.00 -12.44
CA ILE A 17 25.44 -8.44 -12.59
C ILE A 17 24.37 -9.52 -12.36
N ALA A 18 24.70 -10.81 -12.49
CA ALA A 18 23.76 -11.91 -12.29
C ALA A 18 23.37 -12.17 -10.82
N GLY A 19 23.96 -11.43 -9.85
CA GLY A 19 23.70 -11.59 -8.41
C GLY A 19 23.14 -10.35 -7.69
N CYS A 20 23.04 -9.19 -8.35
CA CYS A 20 22.50 -7.98 -7.73
C CYS A 20 21.02 -7.81 -8.07
N GLU A 21 20.14 -8.51 -7.36
CA GLU A 21 18.71 -8.23 -7.43
C GLU A 21 18.48 -6.76 -7.05
N LYS A 22 17.82 -6.00 -7.94
CA LYS A 22 17.53 -4.58 -7.70
C LYS A 22 16.85 -4.43 -6.34
N THR A 23 17.39 -3.56 -5.48
CA THR A 23 16.70 -3.15 -4.27
C THR A 23 15.68 -2.06 -4.62
N TYR A 24 14.42 -2.31 -4.32
CA TYR A 24 13.32 -1.37 -4.55
C TYR A 24 13.01 -0.61 -3.27
N SER A 25 12.67 0.66 -3.43
CA SER A 25 12.21 1.52 -2.33
C SER A 25 10.75 1.23 -1.96
N VAL A 26 10.37 1.63 -0.74
CA VAL A 26 8.97 1.59 -0.27
C VAL A 26 8.04 2.32 -1.23
N GLU A 27 8.45 3.49 -1.73
CA GLU A 27 7.66 4.30 -2.66
C GLU A 27 7.43 3.61 -4.02
N GLU A 28 8.43 2.90 -4.54
CA GLU A 28 8.27 2.08 -5.75
C GLU A 28 7.25 0.95 -5.52
N PHE A 29 7.28 0.31 -4.35
CA PHE A 29 6.29 -0.70 -3.97
C PHE A 29 4.87 -0.13 -3.76
N LYS A 30 4.74 1.10 -3.25
CA LYS A 30 3.43 1.74 -3.09
C LYS A 30 2.77 2.00 -4.44
N LYS A 31 3.55 2.50 -5.40
CA LYS A 31 3.09 2.87 -6.75
C LYS A 31 2.85 1.66 -7.66
N ASN A 32 3.59 0.56 -7.49
CA ASN A 32 3.50 -0.60 -8.39
C ASN A 32 2.88 -1.83 -7.70
N LYS A 33 1.62 -2.12 -8.03
CA LYS A 33 0.86 -3.25 -7.49
C LYS A 33 1.43 -4.61 -7.88
N GLU A 34 1.93 -4.78 -9.11
CA GLU A 34 2.48 -6.05 -9.59
C GLU A 34 3.79 -6.38 -8.89
N LEU A 35 4.67 -5.38 -8.76
CA LEU A 35 5.93 -5.49 -8.03
C LEU A 35 5.66 -5.88 -6.58
N ARG A 36 4.73 -5.19 -5.91
CA ARG A 36 4.32 -5.52 -4.54
C ARG A 36 3.78 -6.94 -4.44
N ARG A 37 2.88 -7.37 -5.34
CA ARG A 37 2.34 -8.73 -5.36
C ARG A 37 3.43 -9.79 -5.54
N LYS A 38 4.38 -9.57 -6.46
CA LYS A 38 5.50 -10.48 -6.70
C LYS A 38 6.32 -10.68 -5.42
N TYR A 39 6.71 -9.59 -4.78
CA TYR A 39 7.50 -9.68 -3.56
C TYR A 39 6.69 -10.21 -2.38
N SER A 40 5.42 -9.85 -2.22
CA SER A 40 4.55 -10.49 -1.22
C SER A 40 4.56 -12.01 -1.33
N PHE A 41 4.44 -12.55 -2.56
CA PHE A 41 4.53 -13.99 -2.80
C PHE A 41 5.90 -14.57 -2.44
N LYS A 42 6.99 -13.92 -2.87
CA LYS A 42 8.36 -14.33 -2.52
C LYS A 42 8.58 -14.38 -1.01
N CYS A 43 8.15 -13.35 -0.28
CA CYS A 43 8.30 -13.29 1.16
C CYS A 43 7.48 -14.37 1.88
N LEU A 44 6.24 -14.61 1.41
CA LEU A 44 5.41 -15.71 1.92
C LEU A 44 6.01 -17.09 1.64
N ALA A 45 6.75 -17.24 0.53
CA ALA A 45 7.49 -18.45 0.20
C ALA A 45 8.79 -18.63 1.01
N GLY A 46 9.07 -17.74 1.97
CA GLY A 46 10.23 -17.82 2.85
C GLY A 46 11.45 -17.04 2.38
N GLU A 47 11.34 -16.22 1.33
CA GLU A 47 12.43 -15.31 0.95
C GLU A 47 12.61 -14.24 2.03
N SER A 48 13.85 -14.06 2.50
CA SER A 48 14.24 -12.98 3.40
C SER A 48 15.18 -12.03 2.68
N SER A 49 14.64 -10.92 2.15
CA SER A 49 15.39 -9.90 1.43
C SER A 49 15.02 -8.49 1.88
N LYS A 50 15.89 -7.50 1.61
CA LYS A 50 15.56 -6.07 1.85
C LYS A 50 14.31 -5.63 1.09
N ASN A 51 14.04 -6.26 -0.06
CA ASN A 51 12.83 -6.04 -0.83
C ASN A 51 11.58 -6.58 -0.11
N CYS A 52 11.69 -7.66 0.66
CA CYS A 52 10.61 -8.13 1.51
C CYS A 52 10.27 -7.13 2.61
N GLU A 53 11.27 -6.58 3.29
CA GLU A 53 11.07 -5.54 4.29
C GLU A 53 10.39 -4.30 3.69
N ALA A 54 10.91 -3.81 2.56
CA ALA A 54 10.34 -2.65 1.86
C ALA A 54 8.91 -2.90 1.35
N ALA A 55 8.62 -4.10 0.81
CA ALA A 55 7.30 -4.48 0.35
C ALA A 55 6.29 -4.57 1.51
N LEU A 56 6.67 -5.21 2.62
CA LEU A 56 5.82 -5.31 3.81
C LEU A 56 5.52 -3.94 4.42
N LYS A 57 6.54 -3.07 4.48
CA LYS A 57 6.36 -1.69 4.94
C LYS A 57 5.40 -0.92 4.02
N ALA A 58 5.54 -1.04 2.71
CA ALA A 58 4.65 -0.40 1.74
C ALA A 58 3.19 -0.88 1.89
N ILE A 59 2.97 -2.18 2.10
CA ILE A 59 1.63 -2.75 2.36
C ILE A 59 1.03 -2.14 3.61
N LYS A 60 1.77 -2.14 4.72
CA LYS A 60 1.32 -1.57 5.99
C LYS A 60 0.95 -0.09 5.88
N GLU A 61 1.75 0.69 5.15
CA GLU A 61 1.44 2.11 4.93
C GLU A 61 0.15 2.30 4.10
N ILE A 62 -0.04 1.51 3.04
CA ILE A 62 -1.27 1.54 2.24
C ILE A 62 -2.48 1.16 3.08
N ASP A 63 -2.38 0.11 3.88
CA ASP A 63 -3.47 -0.33 4.75
C ASP A 63 -3.84 0.75 5.76
N ASN A 64 -2.84 1.38 6.38
CA ASN A 64 -3.08 2.51 7.28
C ASN A 64 -3.75 3.70 6.58
N GLU A 65 -3.31 4.06 5.38
CA GLU A 65 -3.93 5.13 4.57
C GLU A 65 -5.39 4.80 4.22
N ASN A 66 -5.67 3.55 3.85
CA ASN A 66 -7.02 3.08 3.54
C ASN A 66 -7.92 3.09 4.78
N MET A 67 -7.39 2.66 5.93
CA MET A 67 -8.10 2.68 7.20
C MET A 67 -8.48 4.10 7.62
N LYS A 68 -7.54 5.05 7.51
CA LYS A 68 -7.83 6.47 7.79
C LYS A 68 -8.94 7.02 6.90
N LYS A 69 -8.87 6.76 5.59
CA LYS A 69 -9.93 7.17 4.64
C LYS A 69 -11.28 6.54 4.98
N ALA A 70 -11.29 5.28 5.42
CA ALA A 70 -12.52 4.60 5.84
C ALA A 70 -13.10 5.21 7.12
N GLN A 71 -12.26 5.54 8.10
CA GLN A 71 -12.65 6.22 9.33
C GLN A 71 -13.25 7.60 9.03
N GLU A 72 -12.55 8.43 8.27
CA GLU A 72 -13.04 9.76 7.87
C GLU A 72 -14.40 9.69 7.14
N LYS A 73 -14.57 8.69 6.26
CA LYS A 73 -15.84 8.48 5.56
C LYS A 73 -16.95 8.09 6.54
N THR A 74 -16.65 7.23 7.51
CA THR A 74 -17.60 6.78 8.53
C THR A 74 -18.01 7.95 9.42
N GLU A 75 -17.07 8.78 9.86
CA GLU A 75 -17.34 9.97 10.67
C GLU A 75 -18.24 10.97 9.93
N LYS A 76 -17.96 11.23 8.64
CA LYS A 76 -18.81 12.09 7.80
C LYS A 76 -20.23 11.53 7.68
N GLN A 77 -20.36 10.24 7.44
CA GLN A 77 -21.67 9.58 7.36
C GLN A 77 -22.44 9.64 8.68
N LEU A 78 -21.74 9.43 9.80
CA LEU A 78 -22.35 9.53 11.13
C LEU A 78 -22.85 10.96 11.40
N GLU A 79 -22.05 11.97 11.05
CA GLU A 79 -22.43 13.37 11.21
C GLU A 79 -23.64 13.75 10.35
N GLU A 80 -23.66 13.33 9.09
CA GLU A 80 -24.80 13.54 8.19
C GLU A 80 -26.07 12.86 8.71
N ASN A 81 -25.95 11.62 9.21
CA ASN A 81 -27.08 10.88 9.77
C ASN A 81 -27.62 11.54 11.03
N ARG A 82 -26.72 12.05 11.90
CA ARG A 82 -27.11 12.80 13.10
C ARG A 82 -27.90 14.06 12.74
N LYS A 83 -27.42 14.85 11.78
CA LYS A 83 -28.14 16.06 11.30
C LYS A 83 -29.51 15.71 10.72
N LYS A 84 -29.58 14.69 9.88
CA LYS A 84 -30.86 14.21 9.30
C LYS A 84 -31.82 13.74 10.38
N GLN A 85 -31.34 13.04 11.41
CA GLN A 85 -32.17 12.59 12.52
C GLN A 85 -32.69 13.76 13.36
N GLU A 86 -31.85 14.74 13.66
CA GLU A 86 -32.25 15.95 14.37
C GLU A 86 -33.29 16.75 13.60
N GLU A 87 -33.11 16.90 12.28
CA GLU A 87 -34.07 17.58 11.42
C GLU A 87 -35.42 16.84 11.37
N ARG A 88 -35.40 15.50 11.27
CA ARG A 88 -36.61 14.67 11.35
C ARG A 88 -37.34 14.87 12.68
N ARG A 89 -36.62 14.87 13.80
CA ARG A 89 -37.20 15.13 15.14
C ARG A 89 -37.83 16.53 15.23
N LYS A 90 -37.13 17.56 14.74
CA LYS A 90 -37.66 18.94 14.69
C LYS A 90 -38.90 19.04 13.80
N ASN A 91 -38.93 18.34 12.67
CA ASN A 91 -40.10 18.29 11.79
C ASN A 91 -41.29 17.59 12.43
N GLN A 92 -41.07 16.49 13.14
CA GLN A 92 -42.12 15.78 13.89
C GLN A 92 -42.73 16.67 14.98
N GLN A 93 -41.88 17.31 15.81
CA GLN A 93 -42.35 18.25 16.83
C GLN A 93 -43.15 19.41 16.24
N ARG A 94 -42.69 19.98 15.11
CA ARG A 94 -43.44 21.04 14.40
C ARG A 94 -44.77 20.56 13.82
N GLN A 95 -44.89 19.28 13.45
CA GLN A 95 -46.14 18.71 12.98
C GLN A 95 -47.11 18.50 14.14
N GLU A 96 -46.63 17.97 15.26
CA GLU A 96 -47.42 17.79 16.49
C GLU A 96 -48.01 19.13 16.96
N LEU A 97 -47.17 20.17 17.08
CA LEU A 97 -47.61 21.54 17.46
C LEU A 97 -48.61 22.18 16.48
N ARG A 98 -48.68 21.73 15.22
CA ARG A 98 -49.67 22.23 14.25
C ARG A 98 -51.01 21.51 14.32
N ASN A 99 -51.04 20.35 14.97
CA ASN A 99 -52.23 19.49 15.06
C ASN A 99 -52.94 19.61 16.42
N GLU A 100 -52.36 20.36 17.38
CA GLU A 100 -52.97 20.79 18.65
C GLU A 100 -53.65 22.17 18.50
#